data_AF-A0A956YR94-F1
#
_entry.id   AF-A0A956YR94-F1
#
_cell.length_a   1.000
_cell.length_b   1.000
_cell.length_c   1.000
_cell.angle_alpha   90.00
_cell.angle_beta   90.00
_cell.angle_gamma   90.00
#
_symmetry.space_group_name_H-M   'P 1'
#
loop_
_entity.id
_entity.type
_entity.pdbx_description
1 polymer ?
#
loop_
_entity_poly.entity_id
_entity_poly.type
_entity_poly.pdbx_seq_one_letter_code
_entity_poly.pdbx_strand_id
1 'polypeptide(L)'
;TDFGFFLPFADINANTEPYGAGRYLEPEHLGGNRFHVDFNLAYNPFCAYNAAYSCPLTPFENRLKVPIRAGEKLPEGDWVEKP
;
A
#
# COMPACT_ATOMS: atom_id res chain seq x y z
N THR A 1 -1.83 -5.52 13.06
CA THR A 1 -0.60 -5.70 12.29
C THR A 1 0.33 -6.55 13.10
N ASP A 2 1.02 -7.49 12.48
CA ASP A 2 1.85 -8.49 13.17
C ASP A 2 3.01 -7.84 13.93
N PHE A 3 3.49 -6.69 13.44
CA PHE A 3 4.56 -5.90 14.06
C PHE A 3 4.08 -4.68 14.86
N GLY A 4 2.77 -4.44 14.95
CA GLY A 4 2.19 -3.30 15.67
C GLY A 4 2.32 -1.94 14.98
N PHE A 5 2.89 -1.88 13.77
CA PHE A 5 3.02 -0.67 12.95
C PHE A 5 2.22 -0.78 11.66
N PHE A 6 1.83 0.36 11.11
CA PHE A 6 1.11 0.48 9.85
C PHE A 6 1.72 1.63 9.04
N LEU A 7 2.14 1.33 7.81
CA LEU A 7 2.76 2.28 6.90
C LEU A 7 1.97 2.33 5.58
N PRO A 8 1.05 3.29 5.40
CA PRO A 8 0.48 3.57 4.11
C PRO A 8 1.47 4.36 3.27
N PHE A 9 1.73 3.93 2.04
CA PHE A 9 2.63 4.63 1.13
C PHE A 9 2.10 4.61 -0.30
N ALA A 10 2.51 5.59 -1.07
CA ALA A 10 2.27 5.64 -2.51
C ALA A 10 3.59 5.90 -3.21
N ASP A 11 3.71 5.44 -4.44
CA ASP A 11 4.90 5.63 -5.25
C ASP A 11 4.54 6.26 -6.59
N ILE A 12 5.53 6.64 -7.40
CA ILE A 12 5.26 7.36 -8.65
C ILE A 12 4.42 6.54 -9.65
N ASN A 13 4.38 5.20 -9.52
CA ASN A 13 3.50 4.35 -10.32
C ASN A 13 2.04 4.40 -9.86
N ALA A 14 1.74 4.87 -8.65
CA ALA A 14 0.37 4.98 -8.15
C ALA A 14 -0.49 5.89 -9.04
N ASN A 15 0.13 6.85 -9.75
CA ASN A 15 -0.57 7.75 -10.69
C ASN A 15 -0.93 7.09 -12.03
N THR A 16 -0.36 5.93 -12.36
CA THR A 16 -0.70 5.17 -13.58
C THR A 16 -1.73 4.08 -13.33
N GLU A 17 -2.09 3.87 -12.06
CA GLU A 17 -3.06 2.90 -11.61
C GLU A 17 -4.36 3.62 -11.23
N PRO A 18 -5.55 3.06 -11.54
CA PRO A 18 -6.82 3.68 -11.15
C PRO A 18 -6.98 3.82 -9.63
N TYR A 19 -6.21 3.08 -8.83
CA TYR A 19 -6.16 3.19 -7.37
C TYR A 19 -4.97 4.06 -6.91
N GLY A 20 -5.11 5.38 -7.10
CA GLY A 20 -4.08 6.37 -6.70
C GLY A 20 -3.86 6.53 -5.19
N ALA A 21 -4.46 5.69 -4.34
CA ALA A 21 -4.37 5.80 -2.89
C ALA A 21 -3.16 5.05 -2.28
N GLY A 22 -2.47 4.21 -3.04
CA GLY A 22 -1.24 3.54 -2.62
C GLY A 22 -1.43 2.15 -2.02
N ARG A 23 -0.39 1.62 -1.39
CA ARG A 23 -0.33 0.28 -0.77
C ARG A 23 0.07 0.37 0.69
N TYR A 24 -0.16 -0.72 1.41
CA TYR A 24 0.11 -0.81 2.84
C TYR A 24 1.28 -1.75 3.12
N LEU A 25 2.02 -1.46 4.19
CA LEU A 25 3.11 -2.28 4.69
C LEU A 25 3.09 -2.29 6.22
N GLU A 26 3.47 -3.41 6.80
CA GLU A 26 3.68 -3.57 8.24
C GLU A 26 5.19 -3.71 8.48
N PRO A 27 5.91 -2.61 8.80
CA PRO A 27 7.35 -2.66 8.97
C PRO A 27 7.72 -3.32 10.30
N GLU A 28 8.78 -4.13 10.28
CA GLU A 28 9.32 -4.77 11.47
C GLU A 28 10.25 -3.79 12.20
N HIS A 29 10.04 -3.60 13.51
CA HIS A 29 10.93 -2.77 14.32
C HIS A 29 12.19 -3.54 14.68
N LEU A 30 13.36 -3.05 14.27
CA LEU A 30 14.66 -3.69 14.54
C LEU A 30 15.33 -3.16 15.82
N GLY A 31 14.60 -2.40 16.65
CA GLY A 31 15.12 -1.71 17.83
C GLY A 31 15.77 -0.35 17.52
N GLY A 32 15.80 0.51 18.54
CA GLY A 32 16.22 1.90 18.38
C GLY A 32 15.35 2.64 17.38
N ASN A 33 15.97 3.39 16.46
CA ASN A 33 15.29 4.15 15.41
C ASN A 33 15.34 3.45 14.03
N ARG A 34 15.40 2.12 14.00
CA ARG A 34 15.51 1.36 12.76
C ARG A 34 14.29 0.47 12.53
N PHE A 35 13.83 0.46 11.29
CA PHE A 35 12.77 -0.40 10.81
C PHE A 35 13.26 -1.17 9.59
N HIS A 36 12.85 -2.44 9.49
CA HIS A 36 12.96 -3.20 8.26
C HIS A 36 11.72 -2.93 7.42
N VAL A 37 11.94 -2.38 6.22
CA VAL A 37 10.89 -2.03 5.27
C VAL A 37 11.07 -2.91 4.05
N ASP A 38 10.28 -3.98 3.96
CA ASP A 38 10.30 -4.91 2.84
C ASP A 38 9.10 -4.67 1.92
N PHE A 39 9.30 -3.93 0.83
CA PHE A 39 8.24 -3.65 -0.14
C PHE A 39 7.71 -4.89 -0.88
N ASN A 40 8.37 -6.06 -0.80
CA ASN A 40 7.83 -7.30 -1.36
C ASN A 40 6.58 -7.77 -0.60
N LEU A 41 6.41 -7.32 0.64
CA LEU A 41 5.25 -7.62 1.48
C LEU A 41 4.17 -6.53 1.40
N ALA A 42 4.33 -5.54 0.53
CA ALA A 42 3.31 -4.51 0.36
C ALA A 42 2.03 -5.10 -0.25
N TYR A 43 0.88 -4.77 0.35
CA TYR A 43 -0.42 -5.32 -0.03
C TYR A 43 -1.44 -4.22 -0.34
N ASN A 44 -2.47 -4.60 -1.09
CA ASN A 44 -3.55 -3.69 -1.45
C ASN A 44 -4.53 -3.51 -0.28
N PRO A 45 -5.05 -2.30 -0.08
CA PRO A 45 -6.18 -2.08 0.81
C PRO A 45 -7.45 -2.78 0.33
N PHE A 46 -8.38 -3.09 1.24
CA PHE A 46 -9.64 -3.78 0.89
C PHE A 46 -10.50 -3.04 -0.15
N CYS A 47 -10.47 -1.71 -0.17
CA CYS A 47 -11.19 -0.93 -1.18
C CYS A 47 -10.58 -1.02 -2.59
N ALA A 48 -9.39 -1.59 -2.75
CA ALA A 48 -8.90 -1.99 -4.08
C ALA A 48 -9.72 -3.17 -4.65
N TYR A 49 -10.36 -3.96 -3.78
CA TYR A 49 -11.16 -5.12 -4.14
C TYR A 49 -12.67 -4.83 -4.17
N ASN A 50 -13.15 -3.97 -3.27
CA ASN A 50 -14.57 -3.65 -3.14
C ASN A 50 -14.79 -2.21 -2.65
N ALA A 51 -15.48 -1.40 -3.46
CA ALA A 51 -15.77 0.01 -3.20
C ALA A 51 -16.54 0.30 -1.89
N ALA A 52 -17.17 -0.70 -1.27
CA ALA A 52 -17.89 -0.54 -0.01
C ALA A 52 -16.97 -0.33 1.21
N TYR A 53 -15.66 -0.61 1.08
CA TYR A 53 -14.71 -0.39 2.17
C TYR A 53 -14.16 1.04 2.18
N SER A 54 -14.11 1.64 3.38
CA SER A 54 -13.44 2.93 3.59
C SER A 54 -11.98 2.73 3.94
N CYS A 55 -11.09 3.28 3.12
CA CYS A 55 -9.65 3.13 3.30
C CYS A 55 -8.94 4.43 3.70
N PRO A 56 -7.91 4.34 4.57
CA PRO A 56 -7.03 5.45 4.85
C PRO A 56 -6.37 6.01 3.58
N LEU A 57 -6.43 7.34 3.44
CA LEU A 57 -5.66 8.06 2.43
C LEU A 57 -4.19 8.14 2.84
N THR A 58 -3.30 7.86 1.89
CA THR A 58 -1.86 7.98 2.12
C THR A 58 -1.44 9.46 2.28
N PRO A 59 -0.80 9.82 3.41
CA PRO A 59 -0.24 11.16 3.65
C PRO A 59 0.75 11.58 2.57
N PHE A 60 0.94 12.88 2.39
CA PHE A 60 1.83 13.39 1.33
C PHE A 60 3.29 13.01 1.58
N GLU A 61 3.70 12.97 2.84
CA GLU A 61 5.04 12.62 3.31
C GLU A 61 5.43 11.17 2.95
N ASN A 62 4.44 10.29 2.79
CA ASN A 62 4.63 8.89 2.44
C ASN A 62 4.52 8.63 0.93
N ARG A 63 4.66 9.68 0.11
CA ARG A 63 4.66 9.59 -1.36
C ARG A 63 6.08 9.58 -1.89
N LEU A 64 6.51 8.39 -2.31
CA LEU A 64 7.84 8.17 -2.86
C LEU A 64 7.91 8.66 -4.31
N LYS A 65 8.99 9.38 -4.64
CA LYS A 65 9.25 9.87 -6.01
C LYS A 65 9.89 8.82 -6.92
N VAL A 66 10.08 7.61 -6.42
CA VAL A 66 10.70 6.47 -7.12
C VAL A 66 9.67 5.37 -7.33
N PRO A 67 9.75 4.58 -8.41
CA PRO A 67 8.84 3.47 -8.62
C PRO A 67 9.15 2.28 -7.70
N ILE A 68 8.12 1.72 -7.06
CA ILE A 68 8.24 0.48 -6.26
C ILE A 68 7.63 -0.69 -7.02
N ARG A 69 8.48 -1.51 -7.64
CA ARG A 69 8.09 -2.66 -8.49
C ARG A 69 8.08 -4.00 -7.75
N ALA A 70 7.57 -4.01 -6.53
CA ALA A 70 7.48 -5.18 -5.65
C ALA A 70 6.15 -5.14 -4.89
N GLY A 71 5.73 -6.27 -4.31
CA GLY A 71 4.45 -6.39 -3.61
C GLY A 71 3.29 -6.76 -4.53
N GLU A 72 2.08 -6.70 -3.98
CA GLU A 72 0.86 -6.97 -4.74
C GLU A 72 0.71 -5.99 -5.92
N LYS A 73 0.24 -6.55 -7.05
CA LYS A 73 -0.32 -5.80 -8.16
C LYS A 73 -1.78 -5.53 -7.87
N LEU A 74 -2.39 -4.58 -8.60
CA LEU A 74 -3.83 -4.41 -8.54
C LEU A 74 -4.59 -5.72 -8.82
N PRO A 75 -5.72 -5.95 -8.12
CA PRO A 75 -6.54 -7.10 -8.39
C PRO A 75 -7.19 -6.99 -9.78
N GLU A 76 -7.13 -8.09 -10.52
CA GLU A 76 -7.70 -8.26 -11.85
C GLU A 76 -8.68 -9.44 -11.84
N GLY A 77 -9.89 -9.24 -12.37
CA GLY A 77 -10.91 -10.29 -12.48
C GLY A 77 -12.34 -9.75 -12.29
N ASP A 78 -13.32 -10.54 -12.73
CA ASP A 78 -14.75 -10.17 -12.72
C ASP A 78 -15.36 -10.11 -11.31
N TRP A 79 -14.63 -10.59 -10.31
CA TRP A 79 -14.95 -10.55 -8.88
C TRP A 79 -14.49 -9.25 -8.18
N VAL A 80 -13.78 -8.36 -8.89
CA VAL A 80 -13.38 -7.07 -8.33
C VAL A 80 -14.52 -6.08 -8.49
N GLU A 81 -15.10 -5.65 -7.37
CA GLU A 81 -16.16 -4.66 -7.32
C GLU A 81 -15.55 -3.26 -7.37
N LYS A 82 -15.15 -2.86 -8.59
CA LYS A 82 -14.67 -1.50 -8.85
C LYS A 82 -15.84 -0.51 -8.75
N PRO A 83 -15.62 0.69 -8.20
CA PRO A 83 -16.62 1.76 -8.22
C PRO A 83 -16.98 2.21 -9.63
#